data_AF-D6TYX8-F1
#
_entry.id   AF-D6TYX8-F1
#
_cell.length_a   1.000
_cell.length_b   1.000
_cell.length_c   1.000
_cell.angle_alpha   90.00
_cell.angle_beta   90.00
_cell.angle_gamma   90.00
#
_symmetry.space_group_name_H-M   'P 1'
#
loop_
_entity.id
_entity.type
_entity.pdbx_description
1 polymer ?
#
loop_
_entity_poly.entity_id
_entity_poly.type
_entity_poly.pdbx_seq_one_letter_code
_entity_poly.pdbx_strand_id
1 'polypeptide(L)'
;MAAILTGIVLNKRPLSGVIEEGARKGEGWRFLSMEINDMRFGRVWSCQLRGDDPQYDDLEGADLIGHKVKVTVSAQTAGERTLKDGRKIMQIRTQVTNLKDLGVPADEDE
;
A
#
# COMPACT_ATOMS: atom_id res chain seq x y z
N MET A 1 7.30 4.28 17.98
CA MET A 1 8.24 3.41 17.22
C MET A 1 7.65 3.25 15.83
N ALA A 2 8.30 3.76 14.79
CA ALA A 2 7.83 3.61 13.40
C ALA A 2 8.49 2.37 12.79
N ALA A 3 7.71 1.41 12.32
CA ALA A 3 8.24 0.21 11.68
C ALA A 3 8.63 0.54 10.23
N ILE A 4 9.78 0.03 9.80
CA ILE A 4 10.27 0.19 8.42
C ILE A 4 10.01 -1.11 7.68
N LEU A 5 9.37 -1.02 6.53
CA LEU A 5 9.20 -2.12 5.59
C LEU A 5 10.10 -1.86 4.39
N THR A 6 10.83 -2.89 3.95
CA THR A 6 11.64 -2.84 2.73
C THR A 6 11.32 -4.08 1.91
N GLY A 7 11.04 -3.90 0.63
CA GLY A 7 10.56 -5.00 -0.21
C GLY A 7 10.38 -4.60 -1.66
N ILE A 8 9.96 -5.54 -2.49
CA ILE A 8 9.70 -5.32 -3.92
C ILE A 8 8.22 -5.01 -4.11
N VAL A 9 7.90 -3.95 -4.86
CA VAL A 9 6.50 -3.65 -5.22
C VAL A 9 6.05 -4.64 -6.30
N LEU A 10 5.06 -5.46 -5.97
CA LEU A 10 4.46 -6.42 -6.89
C LEU A 10 3.31 -5.81 -7.69
N ASN A 11 2.60 -4.85 -7.07
CA ASN A 11 1.41 -4.24 -7.64
C ASN A 11 1.25 -2.82 -7.10
N LYS A 12 0.71 -1.93 -7.94
CA LYS A 12 0.44 -0.53 -7.62
C LYS A 12 -0.80 -0.08 -8.37
N ARG A 13 -1.76 0.50 -7.65
CA ARG A 13 -2.97 1.09 -8.24
C ARG A 13 -3.53 2.25 -7.41
N PRO A 14 -3.90 3.38 -8.03
CA PRO A 14 -4.70 4.38 -7.34
C PRO A 14 -6.11 3.84 -7.12
N LEU A 15 -6.66 4.10 -5.95
CA LEU A 15 -8.04 3.80 -5.60
C LEU A 15 -8.68 5.04 -5.01
N SER A 16 -9.93 5.29 -5.38
CA SER A 16 -10.73 6.38 -4.85
C SER A 16 -12.17 5.94 -4.64
N GLY A 17 -12.89 6.69 -3.82
CA GLY A 17 -14.31 6.49 -3.58
C GLY A 17 -14.90 7.60 -2.74
N VAL A 18 -16.14 7.40 -2.30
CA VAL A 18 -16.86 8.32 -1.42
C VAL A 18 -17.26 7.56 -0.17
N ILE A 19 -17.20 8.22 0.98
CA ILE A 19 -17.69 7.65 2.23
C ILE A 19 -19.23 7.65 2.20
N GLU A 20 -19.84 6.47 2.26
CA GLU A 20 -21.29 6.31 2.12
C GLU A 20 -22.05 6.54 3.44
N GLU A 21 -21.39 6.33 4.58
CA GLU A 21 -22.01 6.30 5.91
C GLU A 21 -21.12 6.96 6.99
N GLY A 22 -21.76 7.42 8.08
CA GLY A 22 -21.08 8.02 9.23
C GLY A 22 -20.87 9.54 9.14
N ALA A 23 -20.09 10.10 10.07
CA ALA A 23 -19.92 11.54 10.24
C ALA A 23 -19.25 12.26 9.06
N ARG A 24 -18.49 11.50 8.25
CA ARG A 24 -17.75 11.99 7.07
C ARG A 24 -18.43 11.62 5.75
N LYS A 25 -19.74 11.33 5.79
CA LYS A 25 -20.50 10.93 4.61
C LYS A 25 -20.41 11.99 3.51
N GLY A 26 -20.16 11.55 2.28
CA GLY A 26 -19.99 12.42 1.13
C GLY A 26 -18.55 12.90 0.92
N GLU A 27 -17.65 12.71 1.89
CA GLU A 27 -16.23 13.00 1.68
C GLU A 27 -15.61 12.00 0.71
N GLY A 28 -14.86 12.52 -0.26
CA GLY A 28 -14.05 11.72 -1.15
C GLY A 28 -12.82 11.19 -0.42
N TRP A 29 -12.43 9.96 -0.74
CA TRP A 29 -11.15 9.39 -0.32
C TRP A 29 -10.38 8.92 -1.54
N ARG A 30 -9.06 9.03 -1.47
CA ARG A 30 -8.14 8.41 -2.43
C ARG A 30 -6.92 7.87 -1.69
N PHE A 31 -6.39 6.75 -2.16
CA PHE A 31 -5.13 6.19 -1.67
C PHE A 31 -4.43 5.40 -2.79
N LEU A 32 -3.11 5.28 -2.68
CA LEU A 32 -2.30 4.48 -3.58
C LEU A 32 -2.15 3.11 -2.92
N SER A 33 -2.81 2.11 -3.49
CA SER A 33 -2.74 0.73 -3.05
C SER A 33 -1.49 0.09 -3.62
N MET A 34 -0.69 -0.51 -2.76
CA MET A 34 0.53 -1.23 -3.16
C MET A 34 0.58 -2.61 -2.50
N GLU A 35 1.17 -3.57 -3.19
CA GLU A 35 1.53 -4.88 -2.64
C GLU A 35 3.05 -4.95 -2.57
N ILE A 36 3.61 -5.00 -1.37
CA ILE A 36 5.06 -5.01 -1.15
C ILE A 36 5.47 -6.39 -0.64
N ASN A 37 6.30 -7.09 -1.39
CA ASN A 37 6.90 -8.35 -0.95
C ASN A 37 8.10 -8.08 -0.04
N ASP A 38 7.96 -8.40 1.24
CA ASP A 38 9.05 -8.39 2.19
C ASP A 38 9.97 -9.58 1.95
N MET A 39 11.10 -9.33 1.27
CA MET A 39 12.08 -10.35 0.92
C MET A 39 12.71 -11.04 2.13
N ARG A 40 12.67 -10.43 3.33
CA ARG A 40 13.26 -11.03 4.53
C ARG A 40 12.40 -12.15 5.09
N PHE A 41 11.08 -12.01 5.00
CA PHE A 41 10.12 -12.95 5.59
C PHE A 41 9.25 -13.67 4.56
N GLY A 42 9.37 -13.34 3.27
CA GLY A 42 8.58 -13.91 2.18
C GLY A 42 7.09 -13.58 2.27
N ARG A 43 6.74 -12.42 2.84
CA ARG A 43 5.33 -12.01 3.05
C ARG A 43 4.96 -10.83 2.19
N VAL A 44 3.78 -10.89 1.57
CA VAL A 44 3.20 -9.77 0.83
C VAL A 44 2.39 -8.89 1.77
N TRP A 45 2.72 -7.61 1.78
CA TRP A 45 2.07 -6.59 2.59
C TRP A 45 1.11 -5.78 1.73
N SER A 46 -0.16 -5.70 2.15
CA SER A 46 -1.14 -4.78 1.56
C SER A 46 -0.96 -3.39 2.15
N CYS A 47 -0.36 -2.49 1.37
CA CYS A 47 0.05 -1.15 1.77
C CYS A 47 -0.85 -0.07 1.15
N GLN A 48 -1.07 1.02 1.88
CA GLN A 48 -1.87 2.16 1.45
C GLN A 48 -1.16 3.46 1.79
N LEU A 49 -0.83 4.27 0.77
CA LEU A 49 -0.36 5.64 0.94
C LEU A 49 -1.55 6.58 0.70
N ARG A 50 -1.81 7.51 1.62
CA ARG A 50 -3.01 8.35 1.52
C ARG A 50 -2.88 9.41 0.43
N GLY A 51 -4.03 9.82 -0.11
CA GLY A 51 -4.14 10.89 -1.10
C GLY A 51 -3.69 12.28 -0.68
N ASP A 52 -3.54 12.50 0.63
CA ASP A 52 -3.06 13.74 1.24
C ASP A 52 -1.57 13.66 1.63
N ASP A 53 -0.92 12.52 1.39
CA ASP A 53 0.53 12.40 1.56
C ASP A 53 1.25 13.26 0.50
N PRO A 54 2.26 14.07 0.89
CA PRO A 54 2.97 14.94 -0.05
C PRO A 54 3.58 14.21 -1.25
N GLN A 55 3.89 12.92 -1.12
CA GLN A 55 4.47 12.13 -2.21
C GLN A 55 3.41 11.51 -3.11
N TYR A 56 2.10 11.65 -2.83
CA TYR A 56 1.06 10.90 -3.53
C TYR A 56 1.08 11.13 -5.05
N ASP A 57 1.03 12.39 -5.49
CA ASP A 57 0.88 12.69 -6.92
C ASP A 57 2.13 12.28 -7.71
N ASP A 58 3.34 12.44 -7.12
CA ASP A 58 4.60 11.97 -7.70
C ASP A 58 4.63 10.45 -7.82
N LEU A 59 4.21 9.75 -6.76
CA LEU A 59 4.22 8.29 -6.73
C LEU A 59 3.11 7.70 -7.59
N GLU A 60 1.96 8.35 -7.73
CA GLU A 60 0.87 7.89 -8.60
C GLU A 60 1.35 7.74 -10.04
N GLY A 61 2.13 8.70 -10.55
CA GLY A 61 2.70 8.66 -11.91
C GLY A 61 3.95 7.79 -12.07
N ALA A 62 4.65 7.44 -10.99
CA ALA A 62 5.90 6.67 -11.06
C ALA A 62 5.66 5.19 -11.41
N ASP A 63 6.49 4.62 -12.29
CA ASP A 63 6.57 3.17 -12.45
C ASP A 63 7.43 2.58 -11.34
N LEU A 64 6.78 1.87 -10.42
CA LEU A 64 7.43 1.29 -9.24
C LEU A 64 7.31 -0.23 -9.22
N ILE A 65 6.56 -0.84 -10.15
CA ILE A 65 6.38 -2.30 -10.14
C ILE A 65 7.73 -2.94 -10.44
N GLY A 66 8.14 -3.92 -9.63
CA GLY A 66 9.46 -4.53 -9.69
C GLY A 66 10.56 -3.73 -8.96
N HIS A 67 10.30 -2.49 -8.55
CA HIS A 67 11.27 -1.71 -7.79
C HIS A 67 11.32 -2.17 -6.34
N LYS A 68 12.53 -2.12 -5.77
CA LYS A 68 12.75 -2.24 -4.35
C LYS A 68 12.44 -0.90 -3.70
N VAL A 69 11.55 -0.91 -2.71
CA VAL A 69 11.15 0.30 -1.98
C VAL A 69 11.41 0.14 -0.49
N LYS A 70 11.59 1.27 0.18
CA LYS A 70 11.60 1.39 1.63
C LYS A 70 10.49 2.33 2.04
N VAL A 71 9.59 1.86 2.90
CA VAL A 71 8.44 2.63 3.38
C VAL A 71 8.41 2.65 4.90
N THR A 72 7.82 3.70 5.45
CA THR A 72 7.55 3.80 6.89
C THR A 72 6.09 3.40 7.15
N VAL A 73 5.88 2.40 7.99
CA VAL A 73 4.55 1.98 8.44
C VAL A 73 4.06 2.97 9.50
N SER A 74 2.96 3.66 9.21
CA SER A 74 2.36 4.63 10.12
C SER A 74 1.25 4.01 10.97
N ALA A 75 0.47 3.07 10.42
CA ALA A 75 -0.59 2.38 11.13
C ALA A 75 -0.89 1.02 10.48
N GLN A 76 -1.52 0.13 11.25
CA GLN A 76 -2.11 -1.11 10.73
C GLN A 76 -3.55 -1.20 11.21
N THR A 77 -4.42 -1.60 10.30
CA THR A 77 -5.84 -1.84 10.59
C THR A 77 -6.20 -3.23 10.11
N ALA A 78 -7.06 -3.91 10.87
CA ALA A 78 -7.62 -5.19 10.47
C ALA A 78 -9.13 -5.00 10.32
N GLY A 79 -9.67 -5.31 9.15
CA GLY A 79 -11.09 -5.20 8.87
C GLY A 79 -11.60 -6.42 8.12
N GLU A 80 -12.87 -6.75 8.34
CA GLU A 80 -13.53 -7.80 7.56
C GLU A 80 -13.89 -7.27 6.18
N ARG A 81 -13.74 -8.13 5.17
CA ARG A 81 -14.28 -7.90 3.83
C ARG A 81 -15.14 -9.09 3.44
N THR A 82 -16.36 -8.80 3.01
CA THR A 82 -17.25 -9.79 2.39
C THR A 82 -16.85 -9.98 0.92
N LEU A 83 -16.59 -11.21 0.54
CA LEU A 83 -16.32 -11.63 -0.84
C LEU A 83 -17.63 -11.79 -1.62
N LYS A 84 -17.54 -11.89 -2.96
CA LYS A 84 -18.70 -12.04 -3.84
C LYS A 84 -19.56 -13.27 -3.53
N ASP A 85 -18.96 -14.30 -2.92
CA ASP A 85 -19.60 -15.54 -2.50
C ASP A 85 -20.16 -15.49 -1.07
N GLY A 86 -20.17 -14.32 -0.44
CA GLY A 86 -20.68 -14.11 0.92
C GLY A 86 -19.70 -14.47 2.05
N ARG A 87 -18.53 -15.03 1.74
CA ARG A 87 -17.51 -15.33 2.77
C ARG A 87 -16.89 -14.05 3.30
N LYS A 88 -16.70 -13.98 4.62
CA LYS A 88 -15.95 -12.91 5.28
C LYS A 88 -14.50 -13.30 5.43
N ILE A 89 -13.59 -12.46 4.99
CA ILE A 89 -12.16 -12.62 5.20
C ILE A 89 -11.62 -11.44 6.02
N MET A 90 -10.70 -11.74 6.94
CA MET A 90 -9.93 -10.71 7.60
C MET A 90 -8.91 -10.13 6.63
N GLN A 91 -8.93 -8.82 6.46
CA GLN A 91 -7.99 -8.08 5.63
C GLN A 91 -7.19 -7.12 6.50
N ILE A 92 -5.89 -7.35 6.58
CA ILE A 92 -4.95 -6.43 7.22
C ILE A 92 -4.54 -5.39 6.17
N ARG A 93 -4.69 -4.11 6.51
CA ARG A 93 -4.25 -2.97 5.70
C ARG A 93 -3.19 -2.19 6.47
N THR A 94 -2.07 -1.97 5.80
CA THR A 94 -0.92 -1.26 6.37
C THR A 94 -0.86 0.13 5.76
N GLN A 95 -1.08 1.16 6.58
CA GLN A 95 -0.89 2.53 6.13
C GLN A 95 0.61 2.84 6.13
N VAL A 96 1.09 3.39 5.01
CA VAL A 96 2.50 3.74 4.80
C VAL A 96 2.67 5.19 4.41
N THR A 97 3.86 5.72 4.66
CA THR A 97 4.32 7.06 4.28
C THR A 97 5.84 7.01 4.02
N ASN A 98 6.42 8.11 3.54
CA ASN A 98 7.86 8.25 3.32
C ASN A 98 8.41 7.09 2.47
N LEU A 99 7.80 6.91 1.30
CA LEU A 99 8.25 5.90 0.34
C LEU A 99 9.53 6.40 -0.32
N LYS A 100 10.55 5.54 -0.28
CA LYS A 100 11.81 5.73 -0.99
C LYS A 100 11.98 4.61 -1.98
N ASP A 101 12.07 4.97 -3.25
CA ASP A 101 12.51 4.06 -4.29
C ASP A 101 14.01 3.80 -4.13
N LEU A 102 14.39 2.52 -4.10
CA LEU A 102 15.77 2.05 -4.03
C LEU A 102 16.23 1.46 -5.39
N GLY A 103 15.40 1.58 -6.43
CA GLY A 103 15.65 1.10 -7.78
C GLY A 103 15.20 -0.35 -8.00
N VAL A 104 15.31 -0.79 -9.24
CA VAL A 104 15.15 -2.20 -9.62
C VAL A 104 16.31 -2.99 -9.00
N PRO A 105 16.07 -4.13 -8.35
CA PRO A 105 17.15 -5.04 -7.97
C PRO A 105 18.01 -5.29 -9.21
N ALA A 106 19.34 -5.20 -9.09
CA ALA A 106 20.19 -5.74 -10.14
C ALA A 106 19.80 -7.21 -10.30
N ASP A 107 19.56 -7.66 -11.53
CA ASP A 107 19.48 -9.07 -11.83
C ASP A 107 20.82 -9.67 -11.41
N GLU A 108 20.90 -10.24 -10.20
CA GLU A 108 21.97 -11.16 -9.83
C GLU A 108 21.64 -12.50 -10.53
N ASP A 109 21.67 -12.49 -11.85
CA ASP A 109 21.81 -13.68 -12.69
C ASP A 109 23.30 -13.85 -13.00
N GLU A 110 24.02 -14.53 -12.08
CA GLU A 110 24.94 -15.64 -12.39
C GLU A 110 25.27 -16.48 -11.14
#